data_AF-A0AAD1FEX3-F1
#
_entry.id   AF-A0AAD1FEX3-F1
#
_cell.length_a   1.000
_cell.length_b   1.000
_cell.length_c   1.000
_cell.angle_alpha   90.00
_cell.angle_beta   90.00
_cell.angle_gamma   90.00
#
_symmetry.space_group_name_H-M   'P 1'
#
loop_
_entity.id
_entity.type
_entity.pdbx_description
1 polymer ?
#
loop_
_entity_poly.entity_id
_entity_poly.type
_entity_poly.pdbx_seq_one_letter_code
_entity_poly.pdbx_strand_id
1 'polypeptide(L)'
;MLRAMAWFHQPFSSSSETFYRVVGTYLLGQHLRQERGLEPDWNLDGLRELYRNLRQVNLGMAGRLRAAAEEDSSLNGLILLDLLAADTLYSLDSYEGELDGFFAEFFEEE
;
A
#
# COMPACT_ATOMS: atom_id res chain seq x y z
N MET A 1 5.18 -3.72 8.51
CA MET A 1 4.33 -4.17 7.40
C MET A 1 5.07 -4.19 6.05
N LEU A 2 5.71 -3.11 5.58
CA LEU A 2 6.39 -3.08 4.25
C LEU A 2 7.40 -4.22 4.01
N ARG A 3 8.10 -4.66 5.07
CA ARG A 3 8.98 -5.84 5.00
C ARG A 3 8.23 -7.13 4.61
N ALA A 4 7.02 -7.34 5.12
CA ALA A 4 6.19 -8.48 4.73
C ALA A 4 5.77 -8.36 3.25
N MET A 5 5.45 -7.15 2.79
CA MET A 5 5.11 -6.90 1.39
C MET A 5 6.26 -7.16 0.42
N ALA A 6 7.51 -7.00 0.86
CA ALA A 6 8.68 -7.35 0.05
C ALA A 6 8.82 -8.87 -0.14
N TRP A 7 8.49 -9.69 0.86
CA TRP A 7 8.50 -11.15 0.74
C TRP A 7 7.44 -11.67 -0.23
N PHE A 8 6.28 -11.00 -0.28
CA PHE A 8 5.16 -11.32 -1.17
C PHE A 8 5.01 -10.25 -2.27
N HIS A 9 6.13 -9.80 -2.83
CA HIS A 9 6.11 -8.80 -3.88
C HIS A 9 5.49 -9.40 -5.14
N GLN A 10 4.45 -8.73 -5.66
CA GLN A 10 3.86 -9.06 -6.93
C GLN A 10 4.35 -8.04 -7.96
N PRO A 11 5.06 -8.47 -9.02
CA PRO A 11 5.49 -7.59 -10.08
C PRO A 11 4.29 -7.16 -10.93
N PHE A 12 4.35 -5.93 -11.46
CA PHE A 12 3.34 -5.38 -12.37
C PHE A 12 1.89 -5.37 -11.83
N SER A 13 1.72 -5.22 -10.51
CA SER A 13 0.39 -5.12 -9.90
C SER A 13 -0.38 -3.90 -10.36
N SER A 14 -1.69 -4.08 -10.55
CA SER A 14 -2.62 -2.96 -10.71
C SER A 14 -2.79 -2.18 -9.39
N SER A 15 -3.45 -1.02 -9.46
CA SER A 15 -3.86 -0.23 -8.29
C SER A 15 -4.71 -1.05 -7.31
N SER A 16 -5.79 -1.70 -7.79
CA SER A 16 -6.67 -2.53 -6.96
C SER A 16 -5.93 -3.72 -6.33
N GLU A 17 -5.05 -4.38 -7.08
CA GLU A 17 -4.22 -5.48 -6.54
C GLU A 17 -3.23 -4.99 -5.47
N THR A 18 -2.65 -3.80 -5.68
CA THR A 18 -1.77 -3.16 -4.70
C THR A 18 -2.56 -2.82 -3.45
N PHE A 19 -3.71 -2.18 -3.60
CA PHE A 19 -4.58 -1.81 -2.49
C PHE A 19 -5.04 -3.04 -1.68
N TYR A 20 -5.55 -4.08 -2.35
CA TYR A 20 -5.90 -5.36 -1.74
C TYR A 20 -4.74 -5.95 -0.93
N ARG A 21 -3.55 -6.06 -1.53
CA ARG A 21 -2.38 -6.63 -0.85
C ARG A 21 -1.97 -5.81 0.36
N VAL A 22 -2.03 -4.49 0.27
CA VAL A 22 -1.61 -3.58 1.33
C VAL A 22 -2.57 -3.64 2.52
N VAL A 23 -3.86 -3.46 2.26
CA VAL A 23 -4.90 -3.51 3.30
C VAL A 23 -4.95 -4.91 3.90
N GLY A 24 -4.97 -5.96 3.07
CA GLY A 24 -4.99 -7.36 3.52
C GLY A 24 -3.77 -7.71 4.37
N THR A 25 -2.57 -7.29 3.97
CA THR A 25 -1.35 -7.54 4.77
C THR A 25 -1.36 -6.78 6.09
N TYR A 26 -1.87 -5.55 6.10
CA TYR A 26 -1.99 -4.77 7.32
C TYR A 26 -2.97 -5.44 8.29
N LEU A 27 -4.20 -5.72 7.84
CA LEU A 27 -5.24 -6.38 8.63
C LEU A 27 -4.80 -7.76 9.14
N LEU A 28 -4.14 -8.58 8.31
CA LEU A 28 -3.55 -9.84 8.76
C LEU A 28 -2.51 -9.62 9.87
N GLY A 29 -1.67 -8.60 9.73
CA GLY A 29 -0.73 -8.20 10.77
C GLY A 29 -1.43 -7.78 12.06
N GLN A 30 -2.53 -7.04 11.98
CA GLN A 30 -3.32 -6.61 13.14
C GLN A 30 -4.02 -7.79 13.82
N HIS A 31 -4.58 -8.72 13.05
CA HIS A 31 -5.13 -9.97 13.58
C HIS A 31 -4.06 -10.77 14.34
N LEU A 32 -2.87 -10.94 13.76
CA LEU A 32 -1.75 -11.62 14.42
C LEU A 32 -1.25 -10.89 15.68
N ARG A 33 -1.40 -9.57 15.77
CA ARG A 33 -1.11 -8.81 17.00
C ARG A 33 -2.12 -9.14 18.10
N GLN A 34 -3.41 -9.15 17.76
CA GLN A 34 -4.47 -9.47 18.70
C GLN A 34 -4.31 -10.89 19.28
N GLU A 35 -3.96 -11.88 18.46
CA GLU A 35 -3.65 -13.26 18.92
C GLU A 35 -2.49 -13.33 19.93
N ARG A 36 -1.68 -12.26 20.04
CA ARG A 36 -0.56 -12.15 20.98
C ARG A 36 -0.88 -11.23 22.17
N GLY A 37 -2.14 -10.84 22.35
CA GLY A 37 -2.57 -9.93 23.41
C GLY A 37 -2.08 -8.49 23.21
N LEU A 38 -1.71 -8.10 21.99
CA LEU A 38 -1.31 -6.74 21.64
C LEU A 38 -2.49 -5.99 21.04
N GLU A 39 -2.58 -4.68 21.31
CA GLU A 39 -3.65 -3.84 20.76
C GLU A 39 -3.55 -3.75 19.22
N PRO A 40 -4.62 -4.11 18.49
CA PRO A 40 -4.72 -3.95 17.04
C PRO A 40 -5.19 -2.52 16.66
N ASP A 41 -4.88 -2.10 15.44
CA ASP A 41 -5.31 -0.85 14.81
C ASP A 41 -6.28 -1.23 13.67
N TRP A 42 -7.56 -1.36 14.01
CA TRP A 42 -8.60 -1.68 13.04
C TRP A 42 -9.04 -0.47 12.21
N ASN A 43 -8.68 0.73 12.65
CA ASN A 43 -9.01 1.96 11.95
C ASN A 43 -8.03 2.25 10.80
N LEU A 44 -6.91 1.53 10.70
CA LEU A 44 -5.87 1.69 9.70
C LEU A 44 -5.10 3.01 9.83
N ASP A 45 -5.07 3.63 11.02
CA ASP A 45 -4.42 4.92 11.24
C ASP A 45 -2.91 4.83 11.02
N GLY A 46 -2.28 3.77 11.52
CA GLY A 46 -0.87 3.50 11.31
C GLY A 46 -0.54 3.20 9.84
N LEU A 47 -1.50 2.64 9.09
CA LEU A 47 -1.34 2.39 7.65
C LEU A 47 -1.30 3.70 6.86
N ARG A 48 -2.21 4.63 7.14
CA ARG A 48 -2.24 5.96 6.51
C ARG A 48 -0.96 6.74 6.77
N GLU A 49 -0.50 6.76 8.02
CA GLU A 49 0.75 7.42 8.38
C GLU A 49 1.95 6.80 7.63
N LEU A 50 2.01 5.47 7.59
CA LEU A 50 3.07 4.75 6.89
C LEU A 50 3.10 5.08 5.40
N TYR A 51 1.95 5.22 4.74
CA TYR A 51 1.88 5.61 3.33
C TYR A 51 2.24 7.08 3.09
N ARG A 52 1.84 8.00 3.98
CA ARG A 52 2.31 9.40 3.93
C ARG A 52 3.83 9.49 4.01
N ASN A 53 4.43 8.72 4.92
CA ASN A 53 5.89 8.65 5.07
C ASN A 53 6.57 8.00 3.85
N LEU A 54 5.97 6.95 3.29
CA LEU A 54 6.50 6.28 2.08
C LEU A 54 6.61 7.26 0.90
N ARG A 55 5.61 8.12 0.71
CA ARG A 55 5.65 9.15 -0.35
C ARG A 55 6.78 10.16 -0.16
N GLN A 56 7.05 10.58 1.08
CA GLN A 56 8.19 11.44 1.37
C GLN A 56 9.53 10.77 1.01
N VAL A 57 9.67 9.47 1.31
CA VAL A 57 10.84 8.68 0.93
C VAL A 57 10.97 8.59 -0.59
N ASN A 58 9.90 8.28 -1.30
CA ASN A 58 9.90 8.19 -2.77
C ASN A 58 10.31 9.52 -3.41
N LEU A 59 9.76 10.64 -2.93
CA LEU A 59 10.12 11.97 -3.42
C LEU A 59 11.61 12.30 -3.18
N GLY A 60 12.11 12.03 -1.97
CA GLY A 60 13.52 12.24 -1.65
C GLY A 60 14.46 11.37 -2.48
N MET A 61 14.10 10.10 -2.70
CA MET A 61 14.84 9.20 -3.58
C MET A 61 14.81 9.65 -5.04
N ALA A 62 13.68 10.18 -5.53
CA ALA A 62 13.55 10.65 -6.90
C ALA A 62 14.43 11.88 -7.15
N GLY A 63 14.51 12.79 -6.19
CA GLY A 63 15.43 13.93 -6.24
C GLY A 63 16.89 13.49 -6.32
N ARG A 64 17.28 12.49 -5.52
CA ARG A 64 18.66 11.94 -5.53
C ARG A 64 19.00 11.24 -6.84
N LEU A 65 18.08 10.43 -7.36
CA LEU A 65 18.28 9.73 -8.64
C LEU A 65 18.36 10.70 -9.80
N ARG A 66 17.49 11.73 -9.84
CA ARG A 66 17.55 12.78 -10.87
C ARG A 66 18.90 13.51 -10.91
N ALA A 67 19.55 13.68 -9.76
CA ALA A 67 20.86 14.33 -9.68
C ALA A 67 22.03 13.42 -10.08
N ALA A 68 21.84 12.10 -10.12
CA ALA A 68 22.92 11.12 -10.25
C ALA A 68 22.79 10.19 -11.47
N ALA A 69 21.61 10.06 -12.05
CA ALA A 69 21.35 9.12 -13.14
C ALA A 69 21.59 9.77 -14.51
N GLU A 70 22.26 9.03 -15.39
CA GLU A 70 22.40 9.39 -16.82
C GLU A 70 21.15 9.00 -17.64
N GLU A 71 20.37 8.02 -17.15
CA GLU A 71 19.15 7.50 -17.79
C GLU A 71 17.91 7.62 -16.90
N ASP A 72 16.74 7.87 -17.53
CA ASP A 72 15.47 8.15 -16.84
C ASP A 72 14.72 6.91 -16.33
N SER A 73 15.15 5.69 -16.67
CA SER A 73 14.41 4.45 -16.38
C SER A 73 14.19 4.24 -14.87
N SER A 74 15.22 4.49 -14.06
CA SER A 74 15.17 4.39 -12.61
C SER A 74 14.29 5.48 -11.97
N LEU A 75 14.28 6.68 -12.55
CA LEU A 75 13.43 7.78 -12.09
C LEU A 75 11.95 7.48 -12.39
N ASN A 76 11.64 6.98 -13.59
CA ASN A 76 10.28 6.60 -13.99
C ASN A 76 9.72 5.48 -13.12
N GLY A 77 10.54 4.48 -12.79
CA GLY A 77 10.14 3.41 -11.87
C GLY A 77 9.76 3.94 -10.49
N LEU A 78 10.52 4.90 -9.96
CA LEU A 78 10.24 5.49 -8.66
C LEU A 78 9.02 6.43 -8.66
N ILE A 79 8.80 7.16 -9.76
CA ILE A 79 7.58 7.95 -9.92
C ILE A 79 6.34 7.04 -9.91
N LEU A 80 6.39 5.91 -10.61
CA LEU A 80 5.31 4.92 -10.58
C LEU A 80 5.04 4.40 -9.16
N LEU A 81 6.10 4.15 -8.37
CA LEU A 81 5.95 3.76 -6.96
C LEU A 81 5.31 4.85 -6.10
N ASP A 82 5.60 6.13 -6.33
CA ASP A 82 4.90 7.23 -5.64
C ASP A 82 3.43 7.33 -6.04
N LEU A 83 3.11 7.12 -7.32
CA LEU A 83 1.73 7.13 -7.80
C LEU A 83 0.91 6.01 -7.15
N LEU A 84 1.44 4.78 -7.08
CA LEU A 84 0.77 3.67 -6.39
C LEU A 84 0.58 3.96 -4.89
N ALA A 85 1.56 4.63 -4.25
CA ALA A 85 1.42 5.03 -2.85
C ALA A 85 0.38 6.15 -2.65
N ALA A 86 0.29 7.10 -3.58
CA ALA A 86 -0.72 8.15 -3.56
C ALA A 86 -2.13 7.58 -3.75
N ASP A 87 -2.29 6.68 -4.72
CA ASP A 87 -3.53 5.98 -5.02
C ASP A 87 -4.02 5.14 -3.83
N THR A 88 -3.12 4.36 -3.23
CA THR A 88 -3.42 3.61 -2.00
C THR A 88 -3.88 4.54 -0.87
N LEU A 89 -3.22 5.68 -0.68
CA LEU A 89 -3.60 6.63 0.37
C LEU A 89 -4.97 7.26 0.09
N TYR A 90 -5.27 7.55 -1.17
CA TYR A 90 -6.59 8.05 -1.59
C TYR A 90 -7.68 7.02 -1.25
N SER A 91 -7.53 5.76 -1.67
CA SER A 91 -8.51 4.70 -1.39
C SER A 91 -8.68 4.41 0.12
N LEU A 92 -7.65 4.65 0.94
CA LEU A 92 -7.78 4.58 2.40
C LEU A 92 -8.66 5.70 2.98
N ASP A 93 -8.63 6.89 2.39
CA ASP A 93 -9.35 8.06 2.89
C ASP A 93 -10.74 8.21 2.24
N SER A 94 -10.93 7.64 1.05
CA SER A 94 -12.16 7.77 0.25
C SER A 94 -12.37 6.52 -0.60
N TYR A 95 -12.69 5.41 0.08
CA TYR A 95 -13.02 4.14 -0.58
C TYR A 95 -14.33 4.26 -1.36
N GLU A 96 -14.30 3.91 -2.64
CA GLU A 96 -15.42 4.02 -3.59
C GLU A 96 -15.87 2.65 -4.13
N GLY A 97 -15.41 1.56 -3.52
CA GLY A 97 -15.77 0.20 -3.91
C GLY A 97 -14.74 -0.47 -4.82
N GLU A 98 -13.49 -0.01 -4.79
CA GLU A 98 -12.39 -0.52 -5.63
C GLU A 98 -12.15 -2.03 -5.48
N LEU A 99 -12.55 -2.61 -4.34
CA LEU A 99 -12.46 -4.03 -4.06
C LEU A 99 -13.81 -4.75 -4.11
N ASP A 100 -14.94 -4.06 -4.19
CA ASP A 100 -16.26 -4.67 -3.92
C ASP A 100 -16.55 -5.85 -4.86
N GLY A 101 -16.21 -5.72 -6.14
CA GLY A 101 -16.38 -6.80 -7.11
C GLY A 101 -15.56 -8.06 -6.81
N PHE A 102 -14.43 -7.95 -6.10
CA PHE A 102 -13.62 -9.11 -5.69
C PHE A 102 -14.15 -9.79 -4.43
N PHE A 103 -15.00 -9.11 -3.67
CA PHE A 103 -15.52 -9.57 -2.38
C PHE A 103 -17.04 -9.67 -2.35
N ALA A 104 -17.69 -9.73 -3.53
CA ALA A 104 -19.15 -9.78 -3.65
C ALA A 104 -19.80 -10.85 -2.77
N GLU A 105 -19.16 -12.03 -2.66
CA GLU A 105 -19.62 -13.15 -1.82
C GLU A 105 -19.75 -12.80 -0.32
N PHE A 106 -19.06 -11.77 0.18
CA PHE A 106 -19.19 -11.31 1.56
C PHE A 106 -20.38 -10.35 1.78
N PHE A 107 -21.02 -9.88 0.71
CA PHE A 107 -22.12 -8.91 0.76
C PHE A 107 -23.48 -9.52 0.41
N GLU A 108 -23.50 -10.76 -0.09
CA GLU A 108 -24.74 -11.49 -0.33
C GLU A 108 -25.30 -11.98 1.01
N GLU A 109 -26.50 -11.53 1.38
CA GLU A 109 -27.26 -12.11 2.49
C GLU A 109 -27.83 -13.46 2.04
N GLU A 110 -27.58 -14.52 2.82
CA GLU A 110 -28.10 -15.88 2.61
C GLU A 110 -29.64 -15.95 2.58
#